data_AF-A0AAN5CP56-F1
#
_entry.id   AF-A0AAN5CP56-F1
#
_cell.length_a   1.000
_cell.length_b   1.000
_cell.length_c   1.000
_cell.angle_alpha   90.00
_cell.angle_beta   90.00
_cell.angle_gamma   90.00
#
_symmetry.space_group_name_H-M   'P 1'
#
loop_
_entity.id
_entity.type
_entity.pdbx_description
1 polymer ?
#
loop_
_entity_poly.entity_id
_entity_poly.type
_entity_poly.pdbx_seq_one_letter_code
_entity_poly.pdbx_strand_id
1 'polypeptide(L)'
;MGGSFTARFCRDHIGHACEPSKIPLSSKDRSVLYSIIDQRYEVPRIRELLREFGRKSPLYYFSTRMIKELKSRRQEREWKMHSDDHYSEIIKVHPRFDPAYFMSDAAPALYNGFHRALPNAKAVRLYCIWHFLKFVREHVTISYIGTERERGEEVYATIKELTVTVPRKQFTHLLTTLMDSLDDKEGDGFKAYFHPHARDRTLWAPYARSTAPFNTSMFNEAYHRVLKNVWLPKGRRARLDELVNTLLTVPQIQDEDLEIEDEKGLVTGKYRLSAQYLRHRTCKEEYETATDKISIISKSEWRVQSSRGGKEYTVIDLGEGVCDCEKQNLHCWKCVACPRRFTCTCPDSVKAGLNCKHVHSALTYSPITDDTPEAGPTFMDQVLEAIDHDHAIQPRILIEEEEEDENEARLNTMVDPMEQEARREEEKKREQIGVMRGQFYELLEDARNRFNFASRKTDNTEGMEEFIKNFQSVVDQLPIPHGRRGR
;
A
#
# COMPACT_ATOMS: atom_id res chain seq x y z
N MET A 1 -51.51 9.21 62.06
CA MET A 1 -50.20 8.85 61.48
C MET A 1 -50.42 8.38 60.05
N GLY A 2 -50.23 9.25 59.05
CA GLY A 2 -50.35 8.88 57.64
C GLY A 2 -48.97 8.82 57.02
N GLY A 3 -48.45 7.62 56.77
CA GLY A 3 -47.20 7.41 56.04
C GLY A 3 -47.48 7.22 54.55
N SER A 4 -46.84 8.02 53.69
CA SER A 4 -46.86 7.79 52.24
C SER A 4 -45.81 6.75 51.86
N PHE A 5 -46.19 5.72 51.12
CA PHE A 5 -45.25 4.80 50.47
C PHE A 5 -45.05 5.21 49.02
N THR A 6 -43.79 5.34 48.58
CA THR A 6 -43.42 5.47 47.17
C THR A 6 -42.96 4.12 46.65
N ALA A 7 -43.80 3.47 45.83
CA ALA A 7 -43.40 2.25 45.13
C ALA A 7 -42.51 2.62 43.94
N ARG A 8 -41.22 2.27 43.98
CA ARG A 8 -40.36 2.29 42.80
C ARG A 8 -40.69 1.08 41.93
N PHE A 9 -41.03 1.31 40.67
CA PHE A 9 -41.26 0.25 39.69
C PHE A 9 -39.98 -0.59 39.52
N CYS A 10 -39.97 -1.81 40.04
CA CYS A 10 -38.83 -2.71 39.92
C CYS A 10 -39.13 -3.77 38.84
N ARG A 11 -38.32 -3.78 37.79
CA ARG A 11 -38.38 -4.76 36.69
C ARG A 11 -37.47 -5.98 36.93
N ASP A 12 -36.73 -6.00 38.02
CA ASP A 12 -35.55 -6.88 38.20
C ASP A 12 -35.67 -7.87 39.37
N HIS A 13 -36.87 -8.19 39.86
CA HIS A 13 -37.04 -9.25 40.88
C HIS A 13 -38.15 -10.25 40.55
N ILE A 14 -37.97 -11.47 41.05
CA ILE A 14 -38.89 -12.60 40.90
C ILE A 14 -40.15 -12.29 41.73
N GLY A 15 -41.27 -12.00 41.07
CA GLY A 15 -42.54 -11.66 41.74
C GLY A 15 -43.51 -10.83 40.90
N HIS A 16 -43.03 -10.13 39.88
CA HIS A 16 -43.89 -9.53 38.84
C HIS A 16 -43.91 -10.42 37.60
N ALA A 17 -44.92 -10.24 36.72
CA ALA A 17 -45.27 -11.07 35.55
C ALA A 17 -44.20 -11.18 34.43
N CYS A 18 -42.92 -11.24 34.79
CA CYS A 18 -41.81 -11.48 33.89
C CYS A 18 -41.40 -12.96 34.00
N GLU A 19 -41.43 -13.67 32.87
CA GLU A 19 -40.95 -15.05 32.82
C GLU A 19 -39.45 -15.09 33.17
N PRO A 20 -38.99 -16.02 34.04
CA PRO A 20 -37.58 -16.13 34.41
C PRO A 20 -36.61 -16.27 33.23
N SER A 21 -37.08 -16.77 32.08
CA SER A 21 -36.33 -16.85 30.81
C SER A 21 -36.04 -15.49 30.15
N LYS A 22 -36.77 -14.44 30.54
CA LYS A 22 -36.65 -13.08 30.01
C LYS A 22 -35.88 -12.15 30.95
N ILE A 23 -35.46 -12.64 32.11
CA ILE A 23 -34.67 -11.87 33.08
C ILE A 23 -33.22 -11.78 32.59
N PRO A 24 -32.64 -10.57 32.43
CA PRO A 24 -31.23 -10.41 32.09
C PRO A 24 -30.33 -11.09 33.12
N LEU A 25 -29.26 -11.73 32.67
CA LEU A 25 -28.30 -12.33 33.59
C LEU A 25 -27.63 -11.27 34.47
N SER A 26 -27.63 -11.51 35.79
CA SER A 26 -26.83 -10.75 36.74
C SER A 26 -25.33 -10.97 36.50
N SER A 27 -24.47 -10.07 36.99
CA SER A 27 -23.01 -10.23 36.90
C SER A 27 -22.52 -11.54 37.52
N LYS A 28 -23.18 -12.00 38.61
CA LYS A 28 -22.89 -13.26 39.27
C LYS A 28 -23.25 -14.46 38.38
N ASP A 29 -24.43 -14.45 37.78
CA ASP A 29 -24.87 -15.52 36.88
C ASP A 29 -24.01 -15.60 35.63
N ARG A 30 -23.59 -14.45 35.07
CA ARG A 30 -22.64 -14.41 33.95
C ARG A 30 -21.30 -15.06 34.32
N SER A 31 -20.75 -14.73 35.48
CA SER A 31 -19.48 -15.30 35.95
C SER A 31 -19.56 -16.82 36.11
N VAL A 32 -20.65 -17.33 36.69
CA VAL A 32 -20.89 -18.77 36.83
C VAL A 32 -21.04 -19.45 35.46
N LEU A 33 -21.88 -18.91 34.58
CA LEU A 33 -22.06 -19.42 33.22
C LEU A 33 -20.72 -19.52 32.48
N TYR A 34 -19.91 -18.48 32.57
CA TYR A 34 -18.58 -18.45 31.96
C TYR A 34 -17.64 -19.48 32.57
N SER A 35 -17.62 -19.63 33.90
CA SER A 35 -16.78 -20.65 34.55
C SER A 35 -17.11 -22.08 34.11
N ILE A 36 -18.39 -22.38 33.84
CA ILE A 36 -18.83 -23.69 33.35
C ILE A 36 -18.41 -23.88 31.89
N ILE A 37 -18.53 -22.84 31.06
CA ILE A 37 -18.11 -22.90 29.65
C ILE A 37 -16.60 -23.12 29.54
N ASP A 38 -15.79 -22.55 30.45
CA ASP A 38 -14.33 -22.68 30.46
C ASP A 38 -13.83 -24.09 30.79
N GLN A 39 -14.65 -24.90 31.45
CA GLN A 39 -14.31 -26.29 31.79
C GLN A 39 -14.35 -27.22 30.55
N ARG A 40 -14.53 -26.67 29.35
CA ARG A 40 -14.49 -27.38 28.05
C ARG A 40 -15.46 -28.55 27.90
N TYR A 41 -16.50 -28.62 28.72
CA TYR A 41 -17.52 -29.65 28.60
C TYR A 41 -18.27 -29.61 27.26
N GLU A 42 -18.81 -30.77 26.89
CA GLU A 42 -19.75 -30.89 25.78
C GLU A 42 -21.07 -30.15 26.08
N VAL A 43 -21.70 -29.60 25.04
CA VAL A 43 -22.90 -28.76 25.19
C VAL A 43 -24.03 -29.45 25.99
N PRO A 44 -24.31 -30.75 25.83
CA PRO A 44 -25.28 -31.45 26.66
C PRO A 44 -24.95 -31.41 28.15
N ARG A 45 -23.66 -31.57 28.51
CA ARG A 45 -23.19 -31.55 29.90
C ARG A 45 -23.26 -30.15 30.51
N ILE A 46 -22.89 -29.12 29.75
CA ILE A 46 -23.07 -27.71 30.19
C ILE A 46 -24.54 -27.43 30.51
N ARG A 47 -25.44 -27.87 29.62
CA ARG A 47 -26.88 -27.68 29.81
C ARG A 47 -27.41 -28.40 31.05
N GLU A 48 -26.89 -29.58 31.34
CA GLU A 48 -27.22 -30.33 32.56
C GLU A 48 -26.80 -29.56 33.82
N LEU A 49 -25.55 -29.08 33.87
CA LEU A 49 -25.04 -28.28 34.98
C LEU A 49 -25.84 -26.98 35.19
N LEU A 50 -26.24 -26.30 34.11
CA LEU A 50 -27.06 -25.10 34.21
C LEU A 50 -28.48 -25.38 34.74
N ARG A 51 -29.00 -26.59 34.57
CA ARG A 51 -30.32 -26.99 35.09
C ARG A 51 -30.31 -27.26 36.60
N GLU A 52 -29.16 -27.56 37.19
CA GLU A 52 -29.02 -27.78 38.64
C GLU A 52 -29.33 -26.50 39.45
N PHE A 53 -29.20 -25.31 38.83
CA PHE A 53 -29.59 -24.04 39.44
C PHE A 53 -31.10 -23.85 39.61
N GLY A 54 -31.91 -24.75 39.04
CA GLY A 54 -33.36 -24.81 39.22
C GLY A 54 -34.16 -23.75 38.45
N ARG A 55 -35.47 -24.00 38.29
CA ARG A 55 -36.40 -23.18 37.46
C ARG A 55 -36.57 -21.73 37.90
N LYS A 56 -36.06 -21.35 39.08
CA LYS A 56 -36.10 -19.97 39.56
C LYS A 56 -34.89 -19.15 39.05
N SER A 57 -33.84 -19.80 38.56
CA SER A 57 -32.67 -19.15 38.00
C SER A 57 -32.83 -18.91 36.49
N PRO A 58 -32.46 -17.73 35.96
CA PRO A 58 -32.37 -17.51 34.51
C PRO A 58 -31.41 -18.48 33.81
N LEU A 59 -30.39 -19.00 34.51
CA LEU A 59 -29.42 -19.97 33.97
C LEU A 59 -30.08 -21.28 33.51
N TYR A 60 -31.16 -21.70 34.18
CA TYR A 60 -31.90 -22.93 33.84
C TYR A 60 -32.46 -22.90 32.42
N TYR A 61 -32.76 -21.71 31.89
CA TYR A 61 -33.44 -21.51 30.61
C TYR A 61 -32.48 -21.38 29.42
N PHE A 62 -31.17 -21.55 29.63
CA PHE A 62 -30.20 -21.54 28.54
C PHE A 62 -30.43 -22.70 27.56
N SER A 63 -30.76 -22.33 26.32
CA SER A 63 -30.95 -23.32 25.25
C SER A 63 -29.62 -23.87 24.76
N THR A 64 -29.65 -25.07 24.18
CA THR A 64 -28.49 -25.67 23.47
C THR A 64 -27.90 -24.70 22.44
N ARG A 65 -28.74 -23.94 21.73
CA ARG A 65 -28.33 -22.95 20.74
C ARG A 65 -27.55 -21.79 21.39
N MET A 66 -28.08 -21.22 22.47
CA MET A 66 -27.41 -20.12 23.20
C MET A 66 -26.06 -20.58 23.77
N ILE A 67 -25.98 -21.81 24.29
CA ILE A 67 -24.73 -22.38 24.79
C ILE A 67 -23.72 -22.55 23.64
N LYS A 68 -24.15 -23.06 22.47
CA LYS A 68 -23.31 -23.16 21.27
C LYS A 68 -22.80 -21.80 20.80
N GLU A 69 -23.69 -20.80 20.70
CA GLU A 69 -23.33 -19.44 20.29
C GLU A 69 -22.33 -18.79 21.27
N LEU A 70 -22.53 -18.98 22.59
CA LEU A 70 -21.58 -18.49 23.59
C LEU A 70 -20.24 -19.21 23.55
N LYS A 71 -20.23 -20.54 23.33
CA LYS A 71 -18.99 -21.31 23.17
C LYS A 71 -18.25 -20.87 21.90
N SER A 72 -18.95 -20.66 20.78
CA SER A 72 -18.37 -20.11 19.54
C SER A 72 -17.79 -18.72 19.76
N ARG A 73 -18.55 -17.79 20.36
CA ARG A 73 -18.06 -16.42 20.64
C ARG A 73 -16.88 -16.40 21.61
N ARG A 74 -16.80 -17.36 22.52
CA ARG A 74 -15.70 -17.44 23.48
C ARG A 74 -14.46 -18.08 22.88
N GLN A 75 -14.64 -19.15 22.11
CA GLN A 75 -13.58 -19.67 21.26
C GLN A 75 -13.11 -18.57 20.31
N GLU A 76 -13.97 -17.88 19.57
CA GLU A 76 -13.60 -16.73 18.72
C GLU A 76 -12.86 -15.62 19.49
N ARG A 77 -13.07 -15.46 20.81
CA ARG A 77 -12.27 -14.53 21.63
C ARG A 77 -10.91 -15.09 22.05
N GLU A 78 -10.78 -16.41 22.20
CA GLU A 78 -9.49 -17.09 22.37
C GLU A 78 -8.72 -17.21 21.04
N TRP A 79 -9.44 -17.35 19.92
CA TRP A 79 -8.95 -17.37 18.53
C TRP A 79 -8.91 -15.97 17.90
N LYS A 80 -9.23 -14.92 18.65
CA LYS A 80 -8.91 -13.56 18.22
C LYS A 80 -7.39 -13.51 18.22
N MET A 81 -6.80 -13.84 17.08
CA MET A 81 -5.41 -13.59 16.78
C MET A 81 -5.14 -12.17 17.25
N HIS A 82 -4.42 -12.04 18.35
CA HIS A 82 -3.86 -10.76 18.68
C HIS A 82 -2.86 -10.45 17.56
N SER A 83 -2.68 -9.18 17.20
CA SER A 83 -1.58 -8.78 16.30
C SER A 83 -0.23 -9.42 16.69
N ASP A 84 -0.11 -9.76 17.96
CA ASP A 84 0.97 -10.46 18.65
C ASP A 84 1.26 -11.85 18.03
N ASP A 85 0.25 -12.56 17.50
CA ASP A 85 0.40 -13.92 16.97
C ASP A 85 1.07 -13.93 15.59
N HIS A 86 0.79 -12.95 14.73
CA HIS A 86 1.37 -12.91 13.38
C HIS A 86 2.91 -12.80 13.42
N TYR A 87 3.44 -11.87 14.21
CA TYR A 87 4.88 -11.70 14.34
C TYR A 87 5.53 -12.86 15.11
N SER A 88 4.81 -13.47 16.05
CA SER A 88 5.30 -14.67 16.75
C SER A 88 5.49 -15.86 15.79
N GLU A 89 4.58 -16.06 14.82
CA GLU A 89 4.76 -17.09 13.79
C GLU A 89 5.95 -16.78 12.86
N ILE A 90 6.16 -15.51 12.48
CA ILE A 90 7.33 -15.12 11.69
C ILE A 90 8.63 -15.50 12.42
N ILE A 91 8.71 -15.27 13.73
CA ILE A 91 9.92 -15.61 14.52
C ILE A 91 10.13 -17.12 14.60
N LYS A 92 9.05 -17.91 14.68
CA LYS A 92 9.17 -19.38 14.66
C LYS A 92 9.82 -19.88 13.37
N VAL A 93 9.44 -19.29 12.23
CA VAL A 93 9.99 -19.66 10.91
C VAL A 93 11.37 -19.03 10.69
N HIS A 94 11.57 -17.80 11.16
CA HIS A 94 12.81 -17.03 11.02
C HIS A 94 13.30 -16.51 12.39
N PRO A 95 13.98 -17.36 13.19
CA PRO A 95 14.42 -16.98 14.55
C PRO A 95 15.43 -15.83 14.60
N ARG A 96 16.07 -15.51 13.46
CA ARG A 96 17.05 -14.42 13.33
C ARG A 96 16.43 -13.15 12.71
N PHE A 97 15.11 -13.06 12.64
CA PHE A 97 14.43 -11.90 12.10
C PHE A 97 14.68 -10.66 12.98
N ASP A 98 15.53 -9.76 12.52
CA ASP A 98 15.87 -8.47 13.17
C ASP A 98 15.83 -7.36 12.12
N PRO A 99 14.65 -6.80 11.82
CA PRO A 99 14.51 -5.80 10.78
C PRO A 99 15.12 -4.46 11.23
N ALA A 100 15.84 -3.79 10.35
CA ALA A 100 16.37 -2.45 10.63
C ALA A 100 15.27 -1.37 10.73
N TYR A 101 14.10 -1.62 10.13
CA TYR A 101 13.01 -0.66 10.03
C TYR A 101 11.66 -1.38 10.16
N PHE A 102 10.69 -0.70 10.76
CA PHE A 102 9.29 -1.13 10.83
C PHE A 102 8.40 0.00 10.32
N MET A 103 7.69 -0.21 9.20
CA MET A 103 6.76 0.77 8.65
C MET A 103 5.33 0.27 8.74
N SER A 104 4.45 1.09 9.31
CA SER A 104 3.01 0.83 9.38
C SER A 104 2.23 2.12 9.13
N ASP A 105 0.91 2.02 9.12
CA ASP A 105 0.06 3.20 9.29
C ASP A 105 0.29 3.86 10.68
N ALA A 106 -0.40 4.97 10.94
CA ALA A 106 -0.33 5.65 12.22
C ALA A 106 -1.02 4.88 13.37
N ALA A 107 -1.67 3.74 13.09
CA ALA A 107 -2.37 2.98 14.11
C ALA A 107 -1.37 2.24 15.02
N PRO A 108 -1.55 2.28 16.35
CA PRO A 108 -0.59 1.68 17.27
C PRO A 108 -0.65 0.14 17.29
N ALA A 109 -1.74 -0.48 16.82
CA ALA A 109 -1.97 -1.91 16.96
C ALA A 109 -0.86 -2.77 16.33
N LEU A 110 -0.45 -2.45 15.10
CA LEU A 110 0.57 -3.22 14.37
C LEU A 110 1.95 -3.11 15.05
N TYR A 111 2.36 -1.89 15.40
CA TYR A 111 3.63 -1.67 16.08
C TYR A 111 3.66 -2.28 17.49
N ASN A 112 2.55 -2.18 18.23
CA ASN A 112 2.46 -2.80 19.56
C ASN A 112 2.58 -4.33 19.46
N GLY A 113 1.94 -4.96 18.46
CA GLY A 113 2.10 -6.39 18.20
C GLY A 113 3.54 -6.77 17.85
N PHE A 114 4.17 -5.98 16.97
CA PHE A 114 5.59 -6.16 16.62
C PHE A 114 6.51 -6.07 17.84
N HIS A 115 6.39 -5.01 18.63
CA HIS A 115 7.23 -4.78 19.81
C HIS A 115 6.97 -5.83 20.91
N ARG A 116 5.77 -6.39 21.02
CA ARG A 116 5.49 -7.49 21.96
C ARG A 116 6.17 -8.78 21.53
N ALA A 117 6.12 -9.11 20.23
CA ALA A 117 6.76 -10.30 19.70
C ALA A 117 8.29 -10.17 19.66
N LEU A 118 8.80 -8.96 19.41
CA LEU A 118 10.22 -8.63 19.27
C LEU A 118 10.61 -7.45 20.19
N PRO A 119 10.60 -7.63 21.53
CA PRO A 119 10.85 -6.54 22.47
C PRO A 119 12.28 -5.97 22.40
N ASN A 120 13.21 -6.74 21.84
CA ASN A 120 14.61 -6.35 21.70
C ASN A 120 14.99 -5.90 20.28
N ALA A 121 14.03 -5.86 19.33
CA ALA A 121 14.31 -5.41 17.98
C ALA A 121 14.75 -3.94 17.98
N LYS A 122 15.81 -3.64 17.22
CA LYS A 122 16.33 -2.27 17.08
C LYS A 122 15.69 -1.52 15.91
N ALA A 123 14.60 -2.05 15.38
CA ALA A 123 13.91 -1.53 14.22
C ALA A 123 13.48 -0.07 14.44
N VAL A 124 13.85 0.81 13.51
CA VAL A 124 13.37 2.19 13.51
C VAL A 124 11.91 2.20 13.04
N ARG A 125 11.01 2.67 13.91
CA ARG A 125 9.58 2.83 13.58
C ARG A 125 9.36 4.00 12.65
N LEU A 126 8.62 3.77 11.57
CA LEU A 126 8.24 4.77 10.57
C LEU A 126 6.74 4.67 10.25
N TYR A 127 6.11 5.79 9.92
CA TYR A 127 4.79 5.82 9.32
C TYR A 127 4.86 5.59 7.80
N CYS A 128 3.83 5.01 7.20
CA CYS A 128 3.66 5.14 5.76
C CYS A 128 3.24 6.59 5.46
N ILE A 129 4.00 7.31 4.64
CA ILE A 129 3.71 8.72 4.32
C ILE A 129 2.34 8.87 3.65
N TRP A 130 1.98 7.92 2.78
CA TRP A 130 0.70 7.93 2.11
C TRP A 130 -0.47 7.82 3.10
N HIS A 131 -0.45 6.81 3.99
CA HIS A 131 -1.49 6.67 5.02
C HIS A 131 -1.51 7.87 5.97
N PHE A 132 -0.33 8.40 6.34
CA PHE A 132 -0.24 9.60 7.16
C PHE A 132 -0.94 10.80 6.51
N LEU A 133 -0.63 11.10 5.24
CA LEU A 133 -1.26 12.19 4.50
C LEU A 133 -2.77 11.97 4.32
N LYS A 134 -3.19 10.73 4.06
CA LYS A 134 -4.61 10.38 3.97
C LYS A 134 -5.35 10.69 5.26
N PHE A 135 -4.85 10.25 6.42
CA PHE A 135 -5.48 10.56 7.70
C PHE A 135 -5.45 12.06 8.02
N VAL A 136 -4.35 12.75 7.71
CA VAL A 136 -4.28 14.21 7.84
C VAL A 136 -5.36 14.88 6.99
N ARG A 137 -5.53 14.48 5.72
CA ARG A 137 -6.56 15.03 4.82
C ARG A 137 -7.96 14.85 5.38
N GLU A 138 -8.28 13.66 5.87
CA GLU A 138 -9.57 13.35 6.51
C GLU A 138 -9.82 14.28 7.71
N HIS A 139 -8.83 14.42 8.60
CA HIS A 139 -8.96 15.29 9.78
C HIS A 139 -9.00 16.79 9.47
N VAL A 140 -8.26 17.25 8.46
CA VAL A 140 -8.35 18.63 7.94
C VAL A 140 -9.76 18.88 7.41
N THR A 141 -10.29 17.97 6.59
CA THR A 141 -11.62 18.10 5.97
C THR A 141 -12.74 18.17 7.02
N ILE A 142 -12.60 17.41 8.11
CA ILE A 142 -13.55 17.42 9.22
C ILE A 142 -13.42 18.71 10.04
N SER A 143 -12.20 19.23 10.22
CA SER A 143 -11.94 20.37 11.10
C SER A 143 -12.21 21.72 10.43
N TYR A 144 -12.01 21.81 9.11
CA TYR A 144 -12.15 23.05 8.33
C TYR A 144 -13.27 22.92 7.30
N ILE A 145 -14.49 23.26 7.71
CA ILE A 145 -15.70 23.19 6.87
C ILE A 145 -16.20 24.58 6.47
N GLY A 146 -17.01 24.64 5.41
CA GLY A 146 -17.65 25.88 4.96
C GLY A 146 -16.62 26.96 4.59
N THR A 147 -16.71 28.12 5.25
CA THR A 147 -15.84 29.28 5.00
C THR A 147 -14.39 29.08 5.40
N GLU A 148 -14.06 28.04 6.18
CA GLU A 148 -12.68 27.76 6.59
C GLU A 148 -11.95 26.77 5.67
N ARG A 149 -12.61 26.28 4.62
CA ARG A 149 -12.05 25.27 3.72
C ARG A 149 -10.72 25.68 3.10
N GLU A 150 -10.57 26.94 2.71
CA GLU A 150 -9.34 27.48 2.13
C GLU A 150 -8.15 27.36 3.10
N ARG A 151 -8.36 27.73 4.37
CA ARG A 151 -7.37 27.52 5.44
C ARG A 151 -7.04 26.03 5.61
N GLY A 152 -8.03 25.15 5.51
CA GLY A 152 -7.80 23.71 5.54
C GLY A 152 -6.88 23.23 4.41
N GLU A 153 -7.08 23.73 3.19
CA GLU A 153 -6.21 23.42 2.06
C GLU A 153 -4.78 23.96 2.27
N GLU A 154 -4.62 25.17 2.84
CA GLU A 154 -3.31 25.73 3.20
C GLU A 154 -2.57 24.87 4.25
N VAL A 155 -3.28 24.45 5.30
CA VAL A 155 -2.75 23.56 6.35
C VAL A 155 -2.33 22.23 5.74
N TYR A 156 -3.18 21.62 4.91
CA TYR A 156 -2.85 20.36 4.25
C TYR A 156 -1.66 20.49 3.30
N ALA A 157 -1.60 21.56 2.50
CA ALA A 157 -0.49 21.83 1.59
C ALA A 157 0.83 21.99 2.34
N THR A 158 0.82 22.69 3.48
CA THR A 158 1.99 22.85 4.36
C THR A 158 2.47 21.51 4.91
N ILE A 159 1.53 20.65 5.34
CA ILE A 159 1.88 19.30 5.82
C ILE A 159 2.41 18.43 4.67
N LYS A 160 1.82 18.52 3.47
CA LYS A 160 2.32 17.83 2.27
C LYS A 160 3.76 18.28 1.96
N GLU A 161 4.06 19.58 2.05
CA GLU A 161 5.43 20.11 1.89
C GLU A 161 6.40 19.57 2.96
N LEU A 162 5.97 19.48 4.22
CA LEU A 162 6.78 18.88 5.28
C LEU A 162 7.15 17.43 4.98
N THR A 163 6.28 16.64 4.34
CA THR A 163 6.57 15.25 3.96
C THR A 163 7.59 15.09 2.82
N VAL A 164 8.03 16.18 2.20
CA VAL A 164 9.09 16.18 1.17
C VAL A 164 10.29 17.07 1.52
N THR A 165 10.26 17.75 2.67
CA THR A 165 11.33 18.63 3.14
C THR A 165 12.45 17.83 3.79
N VAL A 166 13.55 17.66 3.06
CA VAL A 166 14.73 16.89 3.51
C VAL A 166 15.62 17.65 4.50
N PRO A 167 15.93 18.95 4.32
CA PRO A 167 16.82 19.64 5.25
C PRO A 167 16.16 19.83 6.63
N ARG A 168 16.74 19.25 7.69
CA ARG A 168 16.20 19.30 9.06
C ARG A 168 15.89 20.71 9.55
N LYS A 169 16.75 21.70 9.24
CA LYS A 169 16.55 23.10 9.63
C LYS A 169 15.29 23.69 8.98
N GLN A 170 15.12 23.49 7.68
CA GLN A 170 13.95 23.97 6.94
C GLN A 170 12.68 23.28 7.41
N PHE A 171 12.73 21.95 7.59
CA PHE A 171 11.61 21.19 8.15
C PHE A 171 11.19 21.73 9.52
N THR A 172 12.16 21.95 10.41
CA THR A 172 11.88 22.42 11.78
C THR A 172 11.23 23.80 11.74
N HIS A 173 11.74 24.70 10.90
CA HIS A 173 11.15 26.03 10.72
C HIS A 173 9.71 25.95 10.20
N LEU A 174 9.46 25.21 9.12
CA LEU A 174 8.12 25.04 8.56
C LEU A 174 7.13 24.42 9.57
N LEU A 175 7.57 23.41 10.32
CA LEU A 175 6.73 22.77 11.34
C LEU A 175 6.41 23.74 12.47
N THR A 176 7.39 24.53 12.94
CA THR A 176 7.14 25.55 13.97
C THR A 176 6.14 26.60 13.48
N THR A 177 6.36 27.15 12.28
CA THR A 177 5.43 28.13 11.69
C THR A 177 4.01 27.57 11.54
N LEU A 178 3.87 26.31 11.15
CA LEU A 178 2.57 25.64 11.08
C LEU A 178 1.95 25.50 12.47
N MET A 179 2.71 25.07 13.48
CA MET A 179 2.17 24.93 14.84
C MET A 179 1.76 26.29 15.42
N ASP A 180 2.52 27.34 15.18
CA ASP A 180 2.20 28.71 15.62
C ASP A 180 0.92 29.22 14.94
N SER A 181 0.71 28.98 13.64
CA SER A 181 -0.51 29.40 12.94
C SER A 181 -1.77 28.64 13.38
N LEU A 182 -1.59 27.45 13.94
CA LEU A 182 -2.65 26.66 14.59
C LEU A 182 -2.94 27.16 16.02
N ASP A 183 -2.03 27.89 16.66
CA ASP A 183 -2.21 28.45 18.01
C ASP A 183 -3.09 29.70 18.03
N ASP A 184 -3.18 30.41 16.90
CA ASP A 184 -3.93 31.67 16.76
C ASP A 184 -5.47 31.51 16.82
N LYS A 185 -6.01 30.28 16.89
CA LYS A 185 -7.44 30.02 17.03
C LYS A 185 -7.76 29.15 18.25
N GLU A 186 -8.51 29.74 19.19
CA GLU A 186 -9.13 29.00 20.28
C GLU A 186 -10.09 27.93 19.70
N GLY A 187 -9.87 26.65 20.05
CA GLY A 187 -10.77 25.56 19.67
C GLY A 187 -10.49 24.88 18.33
N ASP A 188 -9.32 25.06 17.72
CA ASP A 188 -8.95 24.31 16.52
C ASP A 188 -8.80 22.80 16.83
N GLY A 189 -9.86 22.03 16.53
CA GLY A 189 -9.90 20.58 16.73
C GLY A 189 -8.80 19.85 15.95
N PHE A 190 -8.28 20.44 14.87
CA PHE A 190 -7.17 19.88 14.11
C PHE A 190 -5.85 19.96 14.88
N LYS A 191 -5.60 21.03 15.63
CA LYS A 191 -4.39 21.18 16.45
C LYS A 191 -4.28 20.03 17.46
N ALA A 192 -5.37 19.72 18.16
CA ALA A 192 -5.40 18.63 19.13
C ALA A 192 -5.07 17.27 18.49
N TYR A 193 -5.53 17.06 17.26
CA TYR A 193 -5.21 15.87 16.46
C TYR A 193 -3.74 15.85 16.00
N PHE A 194 -3.22 16.96 15.48
CA PHE A 194 -1.91 17.00 14.83
C PHE A 194 -0.74 17.13 15.82
N HIS A 195 -0.96 17.69 17.01
CA HIS A 195 0.08 17.95 18.00
C HIS A 195 0.91 16.70 18.39
N PRO A 196 0.33 15.50 18.63
CA PRO A 196 1.10 14.28 18.81
C PRO A 196 2.02 13.94 17.64
N HIS A 197 1.58 14.18 16.40
CA HIS A 197 2.38 13.94 15.19
C HIS A 197 3.52 14.95 15.03
N ALA A 198 3.32 16.21 15.43
CA ALA A 198 4.38 17.22 15.47
C ALA A 198 5.46 16.90 16.52
N ARG A 199 5.03 16.37 17.68
CA ARG A 199 5.95 15.87 18.71
C ARG A 199 6.75 14.68 18.20
N ASP A 200 6.06 13.69 17.64
CA ASP A 200 6.64 12.43 17.18
C ASP A 200 7.07 12.51 15.69
N ARG A 201 7.55 13.68 15.27
CA ARG A 201 7.92 14.01 13.88
C ARG A 201 8.94 13.07 13.25
N THR A 202 9.81 12.44 14.04
CA THR A 202 10.79 11.48 13.52
C THR A 202 10.13 10.25 12.90
N LEU A 203 8.87 9.96 13.24
CA LEU A 203 8.12 8.84 12.66
C LEU A 203 7.74 9.11 11.21
N TRP A 204 7.68 10.37 10.74
CA TRP A 204 7.21 10.70 9.39
C TRP A 204 8.08 11.71 8.63
N ALA A 205 8.96 12.45 9.30
CA ALA A 205 9.79 13.45 8.63
C ALA A 205 10.83 12.83 7.68
N PRO A 206 11.03 13.38 6.46
CA PRO A 206 12.01 12.87 5.50
C PRO A 206 13.45 12.86 6.02
N TYR A 207 13.86 13.87 6.80
CA TYR A 207 15.22 13.94 7.35
C TYR A 207 15.53 12.80 8.33
N ALA A 208 14.51 12.17 8.93
CA ALA A 208 14.64 11.02 9.81
C ALA A 208 14.61 9.68 9.05
N ARG A 209 14.44 9.72 7.72
CA ARG A 209 14.29 8.58 6.81
C ARG A 209 15.43 8.44 5.81
N SER A 210 16.50 9.25 5.93
CA SER A 210 17.55 9.36 4.91
C SER A 210 18.22 8.03 4.52
N THR A 211 18.15 7.02 5.40
CA THR A 211 18.70 5.67 5.19
C THR A 211 17.62 4.59 4.95
N ALA A 212 16.33 4.94 5.04
CA ALA A 212 15.24 3.99 4.85
C ALA A 212 15.03 3.73 3.34
N PRO A 213 15.00 2.46 2.88
CA PRO A 213 14.83 2.14 1.46
C PRO A 213 13.36 2.24 0.99
N PHE A 214 12.48 2.86 1.77
CA PHE A 214 11.05 3.02 1.46
C PHE A 214 10.45 4.26 2.15
N ASN A 215 9.45 4.90 1.51
CA ASN A 215 8.65 5.97 2.13
C ASN A 215 7.15 5.71 2.13
N THR A 216 6.69 4.83 1.26
CA THR A 216 5.28 4.51 1.12
C THR A 216 5.13 3.00 1.08
N SER A 217 3.97 2.55 1.54
CA SER A 217 3.49 1.21 1.30
C SER A 217 2.97 1.04 -0.13
N MET A 218 3.33 1.89 -1.10
CA MET A 218 2.80 1.80 -2.47
C MET A 218 3.08 0.44 -3.09
N PHE A 219 4.18 -0.23 -2.73
CA PHE A 219 4.42 -1.63 -3.12
C PHE A 219 3.36 -2.56 -2.54
N ASN A 220 3.03 -2.42 -1.25
CA ASN A 220 1.99 -3.22 -0.61
C ASN A 220 0.59 -2.88 -1.15
N GLU A 221 0.30 -1.61 -1.47
CA GLU A 221 -0.99 -1.22 -2.01
C GLU A 221 -1.14 -1.62 -3.49
N ALA A 222 -0.08 -1.49 -4.29
CA ALA A 222 -0.05 -2.03 -5.65
C ALA A 222 -0.22 -3.55 -5.62
N TYR A 223 0.51 -4.24 -4.74
CA TYR A 223 0.34 -5.67 -4.51
C TYR A 223 -1.08 -6.00 -4.07
N HIS A 224 -1.65 -5.28 -3.09
CA HIS A 224 -3.03 -5.47 -2.65
C HIS A 224 -4.04 -5.23 -3.76
N ARG A 225 -3.82 -4.24 -4.63
CA ARG A 225 -4.68 -3.92 -5.77
C ARG A 225 -4.63 -5.05 -6.79
N VAL A 226 -3.43 -5.51 -7.16
CA VAL A 226 -3.23 -6.65 -8.06
C VAL A 226 -3.82 -7.91 -7.46
N LEU A 227 -3.59 -8.18 -6.17
CA LEU A 227 -4.20 -9.29 -5.45
C LEU A 227 -5.73 -9.24 -5.51
N LYS A 228 -6.34 -8.08 -5.19
CA LYS A 228 -7.80 -7.91 -5.15
C LYS A 228 -8.46 -7.97 -6.53
N ASN A 229 -7.82 -7.42 -7.55
CA ASN A 229 -8.44 -7.18 -8.85
C ASN A 229 -8.02 -8.17 -9.94
N VAL A 230 -6.86 -8.81 -9.78
CA VAL A 230 -6.31 -9.77 -10.75
C VAL A 230 -6.40 -11.19 -10.19
N TRP A 231 -5.89 -11.42 -8.98
CA TRP A 231 -5.70 -12.77 -8.45
C TRP A 231 -6.86 -13.31 -7.61
N LEU A 232 -7.75 -12.44 -7.13
CA LEU A 232 -8.94 -12.82 -6.38
C LEU A 232 -10.20 -12.58 -7.22
N PRO A 233 -10.77 -13.61 -7.88
CA PRO A 233 -11.94 -13.46 -8.76
C PRO A 233 -13.16 -12.84 -8.06
N LYS A 234 -13.25 -13.00 -6.73
CA LYS A 234 -14.33 -12.46 -5.89
C LYS A 234 -13.92 -11.20 -5.12
N GLY A 235 -12.70 -10.72 -5.32
CA GLY A 235 -12.09 -9.58 -4.62
C GLY A 235 -12.30 -9.67 -3.11
N ARG A 236 -12.98 -8.66 -2.55
CA ARG A 236 -13.31 -8.56 -1.11
C ARG A 236 -14.21 -9.69 -0.57
N ARG A 237 -14.81 -10.50 -1.44
CA ARG A 237 -15.69 -11.63 -1.09
C ARG A 237 -15.02 -12.99 -1.26
N ALA A 238 -13.71 -13.02 -1.48
CA ALA A 238 -12.95 -14.27 -1.51
C ALA A 238 -13.12 -15.03 -0.19
N ARG A 239 -13.29 -16.35 -0.28
CA ARG A 239 -13.28 -17.18 0.92
C ARG A 239 -11.87 -17.21 1.50
N LEU A 240 -11.74 -17.46 2.81
CA LEU A 240 -10.44 -17.46 3.48
C LEU A 240 -9.47 -18.50 2.90
N ASP A 241 -9.96 -19.69 2.54
CA ASP A 241 -9.18 -20.76 1.91
C ASP A 241 -8.68 -20.36 0.52
N GLU A 242 -9.54 -19.74 -0.30
CA GLU A 242 -9.15 -19.16 -1.59
C GLU A 242 -8.05 -18.09 -1.40
N LEU A 243 -8.22 -17.18 -0.44
CA LEU A 243 -7.24 -16.14 -0.15
C LEU A 243 -5.88 -16.73 0.28
N VAL A 244 -5.87 -17.68 1.22
CA VAL A 244 -4.63 -18.30 1.70
C VAL A 244 -3.94 -19.03 0.56
N ASN A 245 -4.67 -19.79 -0.26
CA ASN A 245 -4.09 -20.47 -1.42
C ASN A 245 -3.48 -19.45 -2.41
N THR A 246 -4.19 -18.37 -2.74
CA THR A 246 -3.67 -17.31 -3.60
C THR A 246 -2.41 -16.66 -3.01
N LEU A 247 -2.38 -16.36 -1.71
CA LEU A 247 -1.21 -15.76 -1.05
C LEU A 247 0.01 -16.70 -1.04
N LEU A 248 -0.18 -18.02 -1.09
CA LEU A 248 0.92 -18.99 -1.18
C LEU A 248 1.40 -19.19 -2.62
N THR A 249 0.53 -19.07 -3.62
CA THR A 249 0.88 -19.31 -5.03
C THR A 249 1.41 -18.08 -5.75
N VAL A 250 0.82 -16.89 -5.52
CA VAL A 250 1.17 -15.67 -6.28
C VAL A 250 2.64 -15.29 -6.19
N PRO A 251 3.30 -15.34 -5.01
CA PRO A 251 4.73 -15.01 -4.93
C PRO A 251 5.60 -15.88 -5.85
N GLN A 252 5.29 -17.18 -5.96
CA GLN A 252 6.04 -18.10 -6.83
C GLN A 252 5.91 -17.72 -8.31
N ILE A 253 4.69 -17.39 -8.75
CA ILE A 253 4.44 -16.94 -10.12
C ILE A 253 5.15 -15.61 -10.39
N GLN A 254 5.14 -14.69 -9.42
CA GLN A 254 5.84 -13.40 -9.56
C GLN A 254 7.35 -13.56 -9.64
N ASP A 255 7.94 -14.49 -8.86
CA ASP A 255 9.36 -14.79 -8.94
C ASP A 255 9.72 -15.37 -10.33
N GLU A 256 8.91 -16.32 -10.84
CA GLU A 256 9.08 -16.87 -12.20
C GLU A 256 8.97 -15.78 -13.30
N ASP A 257 7.97 -14.90 -13.21
CA ASP A 257 7.80 -13.78 -14.15
C ASP A 257 9.01 -12.85 -14.13
N LEU A 258 9.54 -12.53 -12.94
CA LEU A 258 10.73 -11.69 -12.78
C LEU A 258 11.99 -12.35 -13.35
N GLU A 259 12.18 -13.66 -13.15
CA GLU A 259 13.28 -14.42 -13.75
C GLU A 259 13.22 -14.38 -15.28
N ILE A 260 12.03 -14.59 -15.86
CA ILE A 260 11.81 -14.53 -17.30
C ILE A 260 12.08 -13.11 -17.85
N GLU A 261 11.62 -12.07 -17.15
CA GLU A 261 11.88 -10.68 -17.52
C GLU A 261 13.38 -10.34 -17.49
N ASP A 262 14.10 -10.85 -16.48
CA ASP A 262 15.54 -10.71 -16.32
C ASP A 262 16.32 -11.40 -17.45
N GLU A 263 15.99 -12.65 -17.77
CA GLU A 263 16.60 -13.39 -18.87
C GLU A 263 16.37 -12.73 -20.22
N LYS A 264 15.20 -12.11 -20.40
CA LYS A 264 14.86 -11.34 -21.62
C LYS A 264 15.48 -9.94 -21.64
N GLY A 265 16.15 -9.52 -20.57
CA GLY A 265 16.72 -8.18 -20.46
C GLY A 265 15.69 -7.05 -20.47
N LEU A 266 14.44 -7.35 -20.07
CA LEU A 266 13.35 -6.37 -20.07
C LEU A 266 13.55 -5.34 -18.96
N VAL A 267 14.10 -4.17 -19.32
CA VAL A 267 14.26 -3.03 -18.41
C VAL A 267 12.91 -2.61 -17.78
N THR A 268 11.80 -2.89 -18.47
CA THR A 268 10.42 -2.63 -18.00
C THR A 268 10.01 -3.44 -16.78
N GLY A 269 10.62 -4.62 -16.56
CA GLY A 269 10.36 -5.45 -15.37
C GLY A 269 10.93 -4.86 -14.08
N LYS A 270 12.00 -4.07 -14.20
CA LYS A 270 12.70 -3.44 -13.07
C LYS A 270 12.29 -1.98 -12.94
N TYR A 271 11.13 -1.72 -12.33
CA TYR A 271 10.62 -0.35 -12.10
C TYR A 271 11.69 0.64 -11.64
N ARG A 272 12.51 0.26 -10.64
CA ARG A 272 13.54 1.17 -10.10
C ARG A 272 14.64 1.48 -11.10
N LEU A 273 15.05 0.49 -11.89
CA LEU A 273 16.08 0.66 -12.91
C LEU A 273 15.58 1.53 -14.06
N SER A 274 14.35 1.26 -14.53
CA SER A 274 13.68 2.09 -15.53
C SER A 274 13.53 3.54 -15.06
N ALA A 275 13.10 3.76 -13.81
CA ALA A 275 12.99 5.08 -13.22
C ALA A 275 14.35 5.78 -13.06
N GLN A 276 15.43 5.05 -12.73
CA GLN A 276 16.79 5.60 -12.72
C GLN A 276 17.20 6.10 -14.11
N TYR A 277 16.90 5.35 -15.18
CA TYR A 277 17.22 5.76 -16.54
C TYR A 277 16.39 6.94 -17.02
N LEU A 278 15.11 6.99 -16.67
CA LEU A 278 14.27 8.13 -16.96
C LEU A 278 14.85 9.41 -16.35
N ARG A 279 15.28 9.35 -15.08
CA ARG A 279 15.90 10.51 -14.40
C ARG A 279 17.26 10.88 -14.96
N HIS A 280 18.04 9.89 -15.42
CA HIS A 280 19.27 10.16 -16.16
C HIS A 280 18.99 10.87 -17.50
N ARG A 281 17.96 10.44 -18.24
CA ARG A 281 17.52 11.10 -19.47
C ARG A 281 17.09 12.54 -19.21
N THR A 282 16.25 12.77 -18.20
CA THR A 282 15.86 14.13 -17.78
C THR A 282 17.06 14.97 -17.36
N CYS A 283 18.06 14.36 -16.72
CA CYS A 283 19.32 15.03 -16.42
C CYS A 283 20.02 15.52 -17.70
N LYS A 284 20.14 14.67 -18.73
CA LYS A 284 20.73 15.08 -20.02
C LYS A 284 19.96 16.26 -20.63
N GLU A 285 18.65 16.12 -20.76
CA GLU A 285 17.78 17.15 -21.35
C GLU A 285 17.90 18.51 -20.65
N GLU A 286 18.12 18.53 -19.34
CA GLU A 286 18.12 19.77 -18.55
C GLU A 286 19.50 20.36 -18.24
N TYR A 287 20.57 19.54 -18.23
CA TYR A 287 21.89 19.95 -17.75
C TYR A 287 23.02 19.80 -18.77
N GLU A 288 22.80 19.12 -19.90
CA GLU A 288 23.84 18.94 -20.93
C GLU A 288 24.37 20.28 -21.47
N THR A 289 23.51 21.28 -21.60
CA THR A 289 23.86 22.64 -22.04
C THR A 289 23.99 23.65 -20.89
N ALA A 290 23.81 23.21 -19.65
CA ALA A 290 23.77 24.07 -18.46
C ALA A 290 24.68 23.53 -17.35
N THR A 291 25.88 23.08 -17.72
CA THR A 291 26.86 22.50 -16.79
C THR A 291 27.41 23.53 -15.79
N ASP A 292 27.34 24.82 -16.12
CA ASP A 292 27.66 25.96 -15.25
C ASP A 292 26.77 26.02 -14.00
N LYS A 293 25.60 25.38 -14.04
CA LYS A 293 24.69 25.24 -12.88
C LYS A 293 25.15 24.21 -11.86
N ILE A 294 26.27 23.54 -12.10
CA ILE A 294 26.83 22.51 -11.23
C ILE A 294 28.18 23.00 -10.73
N SER A 295 28.33 23.08 -9.41
CA SER A 295 29.58 23.50 -8.78
C SER A 295 29.99 22.55 -7.67
N ILE A 296 31.29 22.31 -7.55
CA ILE A 296 31.85 21.45 -6.51
C ILE A 296 32.00 22.27 -5.23
N ILE A 297 31.36 21.82 -4.14
CA ILE A 297 31.56 22.40 -2.81
C ILE A 297 32.77 21.72 -2.15
N SER A 298 32.86 20.40 -2.24
CA SER A 298 33.96 19.59 -1.71
C SER A 298 34.08 18.27 -2.49
N LYS A 299 35.05 17.41 -2.14
CA LYS A 299 35.27 16.10 -2.79
C LYS A 299 34.03 15.18 -2.77
N SER A 300 33.13 15.37 -1.81
CA SER A 300 31.94 14.54 -1.61
C SER A 300 30.65 15.37 -1.66
N GLU A 301 30.71 16.61 -2.16
CA GLU A 301 29.58 17.52 -2.09
C GLU A 301 29.51 18.44 -3.31
N TRP A 302 28.35 18.47 -3.95
CA TRP A 302 28.06 19.29 -5.12
C TRP A 302 26.86 20.19 -4.88
N ARG A 303 26.89 21.37 -5.48
CA ARG A 303 25.76 22.27 -5.59
C ARG A 303 25.21 22.19 -7.01
N VAL A 304 23.91 21.97 -7.12
CA VAL A 304 23.18 21.88 -8.39
C VAL A 304 22.04 22.88 -8.37
N GLN A 305 22.09 23.87 -9.25
CA GLN A 305 20.99 24.83 -9.43
C GLN A 305 19.90 24.22 -10.30
N SER A 306 18.64 24.46 -9.95
CA SER A 306 17.50 23.97 -10.73
C SER A 306 17.52 24.51 -12.17
N SER A 307 17.27 23.63 -13.12
CA SER A 307 17.14 23.98 -14.55
C SER A 307 16.02 24.99 -14.82
N ARG A 308 14.90 24.89 -14.07
CA ARG A 308 13.66 25.65 -14.26
C ARG A 308 13.39 26.73 -13.19
N GLY A 309 14.33 27.02 -12.29
CA GLY A 309 14.12 28.04 -11.25
C GLY A 309 15.36 28.35 -10.41
N GLY A 310 15.33 29.41 -9.61
CA GLY A 310 16.47 29.85 -8.78
C GLY A 310 16.72 29.05 -7.50
N LYS A 311 16.18 27.82 -7.38
CA LYS A 311 16.41 26.96 -6.20
C LYS A 311 17.72 26.19 -6.37
N GLU A 312 18.50 26.11 -5.31
CA GLU A 312 19.73 25.33 -5.26
C GLU A 312 19.55 24.07 -4.43
N TYR A 313 20.12 22.96 -4.90
CA TYR A 313 20.15 21.69 -4.20
C TYR A 313 21.58 21.26 -3.94
N THR A 314 21.77 20.52 -2.85
CA THR A 314 23.06 19.96 -2.46
C THR A 314 23.00 18.45 -2.67
N VAL A 315 23.94 17.91 -3.43
CA VAL A 315 24.18 16.48 -3.60
C VAL A 315 25.36 16.11 -2.71
N ILE A 316 25.23 15.01 -1.97
CA ILE A 316 26.25 14.53 -1.03
C ILE A 316 26.55 13.06 -1.35
N ASP A 317 27.83 12.74 -1.52
CA ASP A 317 28.34 11.37 -1.45
C ASP A 317 28.50 10.97 0.02
N LEU A 318 27.79 9.94 0.46
CA LEU A 318 27.80 9.48 1.84
C LEU A 318 29.07 8.70 2.21
N GLY A 319 29.99 8.48 1.26
CA GLY A 319 31.31 7.89 1.51
C GLY A 319 31.34 6.35 1.41
N GLU A 320 32.49 5.77 1.78
CA GLU A 320 32.82 4.36 1.53
C GLU A 320 31.95 3.35 2.30
N GLY A 321 31.10 2.68 1.53
CA GLY A 321 30.69 1.30 1.73
C GLY A 321 30.58 0.69 0.33
N VAL A 322 31.11 -0.53 0.13
CA VAL A 322 30.89 -1.26 -1.12
C VAL A 322 29.37 -1.35 -1.31
N CYS A 323 28.84 -0.81 -2.40
CA CYS A 323 27.44 -1.05 -2.68
C CYS A 323 27.26 -2.54 -2.97
N ASP A 324 26.64 -3.25 -2.04
CA ASP A 324 26.18 -4.64 -2.18
C ASP A 324 24.95 -4.76 -3.12
N CYS A 325 24.53 -3.65 -3.73
CA CYS A 325 23.40 -3.58 -4.63
C CYS A 325 23.66 -4.21 -6.01
N GLU A 326 24.83 -4.81 -6.24
CA GLU A 326 25.13 -5.61 -7.44
C GLU A 326 24.02 -6.65 -7.70
N LYS A 327 23.53 -7.28 -6.63
CA LYS A 327 22.41 -8.24 -6.68
C LYS A 327 21.05 -7.62 -7.00
N GLN A 328 20.88 -6.32 -6.76
CA GLN A 328 19.62 -5.59 -6.96
C GLN A 328 19.62 -4.74 -8.24
N ASN A 329 20.78 -4.64 -8.91
CA ASN A 329 21.02 -3.85 -10.14
C ASN A 329 20.37 -2.46 -10.12
N LEU A 330 20.54 -1.71 -9.02
CA LEU A 330 19.94 -0.37 -8.84
C LEU A 330 20.83 0.77 -9.36
N HIS A 331 22.00 0.43 -9.87
CA HIS A 331 22.95 1.40 -10.42
C HIS A 331 22.45 1.95 -11.76
N CYS A 332 22.62 3.24 -11.94
CA CYS A 332 22.58 3.77 -13.29
C CYS A 332 23.88 3.39 -14.01
N TRP A 333 23.87 2.45 -14.94
CA TRP A 333 25.07 2.07 -15.70
C TRP A 333 25.69 3.23 -16.50
N LYS A 334 24.93 4.30 -16.81
CA LYS A 334 25.43 5.46 -17.56
C LYS A 334 26.33 6.38 -16.74
N CYS A 335 26.07 6.53 -15.43
CA CYS A 335 26.79 7.48 -14.58
C CYS A 335 27.13 6.92 -13.19
N VAL A 336 27.02 5.59 -13.03
CA VAL A 336 27.24 4.82 -11.79
C VAL A 336 26.46 5.28 -10.56
N ALA A 337 25.45 6.13 -10.74
CA ALA A 337 24.64 6.67 -9.65
C ALA A 337 23.99 5.54 -8.84
N CYS A 338 24.29 5.51 -7.55
CA CYS A 338 23.75 4.54 -6.61
C CYS A 338 22.87 5.22 -5.55
N PRO A 339 21.58 4.82 -5.39
CA PRO A 339 20.68 5.44 -4.42
C PRO A 339 21.04 5.12 -2.96
N ARG A 340 21.97 4.20 -2.71
CA ARG A 340 22.52 3.93 -1.36
C ARG A 340 23.75 4.77 -1.04
N ARG A 341 24.42 5.34 -2.04
CA ARG A 341 25.66 6.10 -1.88
C ARG A 341 25.43 7.61 -1.92
N PHE A 342 24.53 8.06 -2.79
CA PHE A 342 24.30 9.48 -2.99
C PHE A 342 22.96 9.92 -2.41
N THR A 343 22.93 11.13 -1.86
CA THR A 343 21.71 11.80 -1.45
C THR A 343 21.66 13.21 -2.02
N CYS A 344 20.47 13.80 -2.08
CA CYS A 344 20.26 15.16 -2.55
C CYS A 344 19.25 15.88 -1.65
N THR A 345 19.32 17.20 -1.53
CA THR A 345 18.35 17.97 -0.75
C THR A 345 17.03 18.25 -1.49
N CYS A 346 16.91 17.85 -2.76
CA CYS A 346 15.69 18.08 -3.53
C CYS A 346 14.55 17.15 -3.10
N PRO A 347 13.27 17.54 -3.28
CA PRO A 347 12.11 16.70 -2.93
C PRO A 347 12.12 15.31 -3.56
N ASP A 348 12.70 15.17 -4.75
CA ASP A 348 12.75 13.91 -5.48
C ASP A 348 13.75 12.88 -4.92
N SER A 349 14.67 13.33 -4.04
CA SER A 349 15.60 12.43 -3.32
C SER A 349 14.90 11.64 -2.24
N VAL A 350 13.71 12.07 -1.81
CA VAL A 350 12.91 11.33 -0.85
C VAL A 350 12.63 9.96 -1.45
N LYS A 351 12.27 9.83 -2.74
CA LYS A 351 11.89 8.54 -3.37
C LYS A 351 12.95 7.46 -3.19
N ALA A 352 12.66 6.51 -2.32
CA ALA A 352 13.66 5.56 -1.87
C ALA A 352 14.06 4.55 -2.95
N GLY A 353 15.36 4.26 -3.01
CA GLY A 353 15.95 3.39 -4.03
C GLY A 353 16.06 4.05 -5.42
N LEU A 354 15.89 5.38 -5.52
CA LEU A 354 16.05 6.16 -6.75
C LEU A 354 16.91 7.40 -6.51
N ASN A 355 17.84 7.68 -7.42
CA ASN A 355 18.57 8.95 -7.43
C ASN A 355 17.77 9.99 -8.20
N CYS A 356 17.70 11.23 -7.73
CA CYS A 356 17.07 12.31 -8.48
C CYS A 356 17.95 12.74 -9.67
N LYS A 357 17.37 13.51 -10.60
CA LYS A 357 18.11 14.09 -11.73
C LYS A 357 19.34 14.91 -11.32
N HIS A 358 19.34 15.53 -10.13
CA HIS A 358 20.47 16.31 -9.63
C HIS A 358 21.67 15.44 -9.23
N VAL A 359 21.43 14.23 -8.71
CA VAL A 359 22.51 13.26 -8.46
C VAL A 359 23.11 12.81 -9.79
N HIS A 360 22.26 12.49 -10.77
CA HIS A 360 22.70 12.14 -12.11
C HIS A 360 23.53 13.26 -12.74
N SER A 361 23.12 14.53 -12.58
CA SER A 361 23.84 15.66 -13.16
C SER A 361 25.18 15.90 -12.47
N ALA A 362 25.23 15.82 -11.14
CA ALA A 362 26.50 15.89 -10.40
C ALA A 362 27.48 14.82 -10.87
N LEU A 363 27.04 13.57 -11.07
CA LEU A 363 27.93 12.48 -11.49
C LEU A 363 28.28 12.51 -12.98
N THR A 364 27.42 13.07 -13.83
CA THR A 364 27.64 13.10 -15.28
C THR A 364 28.44 14.32 -15.72
N TYR A 365 28.23 15.47 -15.05
CA TYR A 365 28.71 16.77 -15.52
C TYR A 365 29.52 17.54 -14.48
N SER A 366 29.78 16.99 -13.29
CA SER A 366 30.75 17.61 -12.38
C SER A 366 32.07 17.76 -13.12
N PRO A 367 32.72 18.94 -13.04
CA PRO A 367 34.08 19.10 -13.54
C PRO A 367 34.95 17.99 -12.93
N ILE A 368 35.67 17.25 -13.77
CA ILE A 368 36.52 16.14 -13.32
C ILE A 368 37.57 16.72 -12.37
N THR A 369 37.58 16.26 -11.12
CA THR A 369 38.80 16.26 -10.32
C THR A 369 39.55 14.98 -10.68
N ASP A 370 40.84 15.07 -11.00
CA ASP A 370 41.74 14.06 -11.62
C ASP A 370 41.78 12.61 -11.04
N ASP A 371 40.84 12.19 -10.20
CA ASP A 371 40.85 10.91 -9.47
C ASP A 371 39.59 10.02 -9.66
N THR A 372 38.87 10.09 -10.79
CA THR A 372 37.77 9.13 -11.05
C THR A 372 38.27 7.85 -11.73
N PRO A 373 37.95 6.64 -11.21
CA PRO A 373 38.34 5.37 -11.82
C PRO A 373 37.65 5.17 -13.17
N GLU A 374 38.42 4.71 -14.15
CA GLU A 374 38.02 4.49 -15.54
C GLU A 374 36.78 3.57 -15.64
N ALA A 375 35.69 4.09 -16.22
CA ALA A 375 34.57 3.27 -16.65
C ALA A 375 34.97 2.55 -17.95
N GLY A 376 35.25 1.25 -17.86
CA GLY A 376 35.57 0.42 -19.03
C GLY A 376 34.33 0.20 -19.93
N PRO A 377 34.45 0.31 -21.26
CA PRO A 377 33.37 -0.07 -22.17
C PRO A 377 33.55 -1.49 -22.74
N THR A 378 32.50 -1.96 -23.43
CA THR A 378 32.45 -3.00 -24.48
C THR A 378 31.86 -4.38 -24.16
N PHE A 379 30.52 -4.45 -24.18
CA PHE A 379 29.77 -5.57 -24.78
C PHE A 379 28.36 -5.11 -25.25
N MET A 380 27.73 -4.17 -24.53
CA MET A 380 26.36 -3.72 -24.81
C MET A 380 26.23 -2.55 -25.80
N ASP A 381 27.33 -2.00 -26.31
CA ASP A 381 27.25 -0.95 -27.34
C ASP A 381 26.61 -1.47 -28.64
N GLN A 382 26.72 -2.77 -28.92
CA GLN A 382 26.01 -3.44 -30.02
C GLN A 382 24.52 -3.70 -29.72
N VAL A 383 24.12 -3.73 -28.45
CA VAL A 383 22.70 -3.92 -28.06
C VAL A 383 21.94 -2.59 -28.12
N LEU A 384 22.63 -1.45 -28.02
CA LEU A 384 22.02 -0.12 -28.06
C LEU A 384 21.56 0.30 -29.47
N GLU A 385 22.25 -0.11 -30.54
CA GLU A 385 21.76 0.10 -31.90
C GLU A 385 20.45 -0.64 -32.17
N ALA A 386 20.17 -1.73 -31.45
CA ALA A 386 18.90 -2.46 -31.54
C ALA A 386 17.77 -1.80 -30.71
N ILE A 387 18.09 -1.06 -29.65
CA ILE A 387 17.09 -0.43 -28.77
C ILE A 387 16.58 0.91 -29.34
N ASP A 388 17.43 1.66 -30.06
CA ASP A 388 17.02 2.95 -30.66
C ASP A 388 16.01 2.81 -31.82
N HIS A 389 15.85 1.59 -32.37
CA HIS A 389 14.93 1.31 -33.46
C HIS A 389 13.51 0.94 -33.04
N ASP A 390 13.24 0.67 -31.77
CA ASP A 390 11.89 0.30 -31.31
C ASP A 390 11.12 1.53 -30.78
N HIS A 391 10.49 2.23 -31.72
CA HIS A 391 9.54 3.29 -31.42
C HIS A 391 8.32 2.71 -30.68
N ALA A 392 7.99 3.30 -29.53
CA ALA A 392 6.81 3.06 -28.68
C ALA A 392 6.89 1.95 -27.62
N ILE A 393 7.91 1.98 -26.76
CA ILE A 393 7.83 1.33 -25.45
C ILE A 393 7.34 2.36 -24.44
N GLN A 394 6.01 2.50 -24.32
CA GLN A 394 5.45 3.05 -23.09
C GLN A 394 5.85 2.11 -21.96
N PRO A 395 6.46 2.59 -20.86
CA PRO A 395 6.46 1.80 -19.65
C PRO A 395 5.01 1.38 -19.40
N ARG A 396 4.75 0.17 -18.92
CA ARG A 396 3.46 -0.13 -18.30
C ARG A 396 3.43 0.67 -17.00
N ILE A 397 3.17 1.96 -17.14
CA ILE A 397 3.05 2.91 -16.05
C ILE A 397 1.84 2.40 -15.26
N LEU A 398 2.06 1.86 -14.06
CA LEU A 398 1.07 2.01 -13.01
C LEU A 398 1.12 3.51 -12.67
N ILE A 399 0.25 4.24 -13.35
CA ILE A 399 0.16 5.70 -13.36
C ILE A 399 -0.03 6.22 -11.94
N GLU A 400 0.58 7.38 -11.71
CA GLU A 400 0.28 8.31 -10.64
C GLU A 400 -1.23 8.58 -10.59
N GLU A 401 -1.97 7.84 -9.78
CA GLU A 401 -3.36 8.15 -9.44
C GLU A 401 -3.40 8.84 -8.08
N GLU A 402 -3.01 10.12 -8.04
CA GLU A 402 -3.53 11.07 -7.04
C GLU A 402 -4.87 11.70 -7.51
N GLU A 403 -5.24 11.58 -8.80
CA GLU A 403 -6.39 12.31 -9.37
C GLU A 403 -7.68 11.49 -9.58
N GLU A 404 -7.66 10.16 -9.68
CA GLU A 404 -8.89 9.40 -10.00
C GLU A 404 -9.86 9.25 -8.81
N ASP A 405 -9.36 9.04 -7.59
CA ASP A 405 -10.21 8.91 -6.40
C ASP A 405 -10.83 10.26 -5.96
N GLU A 406 -10.17 11.40 -6.24
CA GLU A 406 -10.71 12.74 -5.97
C GLU A 406 -11.72 13.19 -7.03
N ASN A 407 -11.60 12.72 -8.28
CA ASN A 407 -12.56 13.01 -9.33
C ASN A 407 -13.88 12.26 -9.15
N GLU A 408 -13.88 10.99 -8.74
CA GLU A 408 -15.14 10.23 -8.56
C GLU A 408 -16.07 10.86 -7.50
N ALA A 409 -15.50 11.56 -6.50
CA ALA A 409 -16.26 12.27 -5.47
C ALA A 409 -16.69 13.70 -5.87
N ARG A 410 -15.91 14.44 -6.67
CA ARG A 410 -16.26 15.82 -7.12
C ARG A 410 -17.24 15.84 -8.30
N LEU A 411 -17.24 14.78 -9.10
CA LEU A 411 -17.96 14.70 -10.37
C LEU A 411 -19.43 14.32 -10.23
N ASN A 412 -19.88 14.00 -9.02
CA ASN A 412 -21.28 13.71 -8.72
C ASN A 412 -22.14 14.97 -8.44
N THR A 413 -21.59 16.19 -8.57
CA THR A 413 -22.37 17.41 -8.24
C THR A 413 -22.69 18.37 -9.36
N MET A 414 -22.03 18.36 -10.53
CA MET A 414 -22.46 19.11 -11.71
C MET A 414 -21.85 18.46 -12.96
N VAL A 415 -22.66 17.89 -13.86
CA VAL A 415 -22.15 17.27 -15.11
C VAL A 415 -22.83 17.89 -16.32
N ASP A 416 -22.00 18.41 -17.23
CA ASP A 416 -22.35 18.90 -18.56
C ASP A 416 -22.96 17.76 -19.41
N PRO A 417 -24.06 17.97 -20.16
CA PRO A 417 -24.66 16.95 -21.03
C PRO A 417 -23.67 16.26 -21.98
N MET A 418 -22.65 16.98 -22.46
CA MET A 418 -21.62 16.44 -23.36
C MET A 418 -20.69 15.43 -22.65
N GLU A 419 -20.45 15.64 -21.36
CA GLU A 419 -19.64 14.75 -20.53
C GLU A 419 -20.43 13.51 -20.08
N GLN A 420 -21.76 13.61 -19.96
CA GLN A 420 -22.62 12.43 -19.77
C GLN A 420 -22.63 11.52 -20.99
N GLU A 421 -22.59 12.08 -22.19
CA GLU A 421 -22.56 11.29 -23.43
C GLU A 421 -21.21 10.57 -23.60
N ALA A 422 -20.10 11.26 -23.32
CA ALA A 422 -18.76 10.66 -23.31
C ALA A 422 -18.66 9.49 -22.30
N ARG A 423 -19.23 9.64 -21.09
CA ARG A 423 -19.29 8.54 -20.10
C ARG A 423 -20.11 7.36 -20.57
N ARG A 424 -21.29 7.60 -21.16
CA ARG A 424 -22.12 6.52 -21.70
C ARG A 424 -21.42 5.76 -22.82
N GLU A 425 -20.62 6.47 -23.63
CA GLU A 425 -19.83 5.84 -24.68
C GLU A 425 -18.65 5.04 -24.11
N GLU A 426 -17.99 5.54 -23.07
CA GLU A 426 -16.94 4.81 -22.35
C GLU A 426 -17.48 3.58 -21.61
N GLU A 427 -18.65 3.69 -20.97
CA GLU A 427 -19.32 2.59 -20.28
C GLU A 427 -19.74 1.48 -21.26
N LYS A 428 -20.26 1.85 -22.44
CA LYS A 428 -20.51 0.88 -23.54
C LYS A 428 -19.24 0.20 -24.02
N LYS A 429 -18.11 0.93 -24.13
CA LYS A 429 -16.81 0.35 -24.49
C LYS A 429 -16.31 -0.62 -23.41
N ARG A 430 -16.48 -0.27 -22.13
CA ARG A 430 -16.13 -1.15 -21.00
C ARG A 430 -16.98 -2.41 -20.96
N GLU A 431 -18.29 -2.29 -21.23
CA GLU A 431 -19.20 -3.43 -21.31
C GLU A 431 -18.85 -4.36 -22.48
N GLN A 432 -18.56 -3.81 -23.66
CA GLN A 432 -18.07 -4.58 -24.80
C GLN A 432 -16.73 -5.29 -24.51
N ILE A 433 -15.78 -4.63 -23.85
CA ILE A 433 -14.52 -5.25 -23.41
C ILE A 433 -14.76 -6.37 -22.39
N GLY A 434 -15.72 -6.20 -21.48
CA GLY A 434 -16.13 -7.22 -20.52
C GLY A 434 -16.70 -8.47 -21.22
N VAL A 435 -17.58 -8.29 -22.19
CA VAL A 435 -18.16 -9.38 -23.00
C VAL A 435 -17.07 -10.11 -23.79
N MET A 436 -16.17 -9.39 -24.46
CA MET A 436 -15.06 -9.98 -25.22
C MET A 436 -14.08 -10.75 -24.31
N ARG A 437 -13.79 -10.23 -23.11
CA ARG A 437 -12.98 -10.96 -22.12
C ARG A 437 -13.67 -12.26 -21.67
N GLY A 438 -14.97 -12.22 -21.42
CA GLY A 438 -15.75 -13.42 -21.07
C GLY A 438 -15.65 -14.49 -22.16
N GLN A 439 -15.88 -14.11 -23.42
CA GLN A 439 -15.76 -15.00 -24.58
C GLN A 439 -14.35 -15.57 -24.74
N PHE A 440 -13.32 -14.75 -24.49
CA PHE A 440 -11.92 -15.19 -24.53
C PHE A 440 -11.60 -16.23 -23.45
N TYR A 441 -12.10 -16.04 -22.22
CA TYR A 441 -11.91 -17.02 -21.15
C TYR A 441 -12.68 -18.32 -21.39
N GLU A 442 -13.91 -18.25 -21.94
CA GLU A 442 -14.65 -19.44 -22.37
C GLU A 442 -13.90 -20.22 -23.46
N LEU A 443 -13.29 -19.53 -24.42
CA LEU A 443 -12.43 -20.14 -25.44
C LEU A 443 -11.18 -20.79 -24.85
N LEU A 444 -10.55 -20.16 -23.85
CA LEU A 444 -9.39 -20.74 -23.15
C LEU A 444 -9.79 -21.97 -22.31
N GLU A 445 -10.96 -21.94 -21.66
CA GLU A 445 -11.49 -23.07 -20.91
C GLU A 445 -11.83 -24.23 -21.85
N ASP A 446 -12.46 -23.96 -23.01
CA ASP A 446 -12.72 -24.97 -24.05
C ASP A 446 -11.42 -25.52 -24.64
N ALA A 447 -10.43 -24.66 -24.92
CA ALA A 447 -9.10 -25.08 -25.37
C ALA A 447 -8.42 -25.99 -24.35
N ARG A 448 -8.45 -25.63 -23.06
CA ARG A 448 -7.90 -26.46 -21.97
C ARG A 448 -8.61 -27.80 -21.89
N ASN A 449 -9.93 -27.82 -22.04
CA ASN A 449 -10.72 -29.06 -22.00
C ASN A 449 -10.46 -29.94 -23.23
N ARG A 450 -10.36 -29.36 -24.43
CA ARG A 450 -9.99 -30.07 -25.67
C ARG A 450 -8.55 -30.57 -25.64
N PHE A 451 -7.62 -29.80 -25.08
CA PHE A 451 -6.22 -30.21 -24.92
C PHE A 451 -6.09 -31.36 -23.91
N ASN A 452 -6.81 -31.29 -22.79
CA ASN A 452 -6.92 -32.38 -21.82
C ASN A 452 -7.60 -33.64 -22.40
N PHE A 453 -8.48 -33.47 -23.38
CA PHE A 453 -9.14 -34.57 -24.10
C PHE A 453 -8.24 -35.19 -25.19
N ALA A 454 -7.52 -34.37 -25.97
CA ALA A 454 -6.56 -34.78 -27.00
C ALA A 454 -5.30 -35.41 -26.39
N SER A 455 -4.86 -34.99 -25.21
CA SER A 455 -3.80 -35.66 -24.45
C SER A 455 -4.16 -37.12 -24.08
N ARG A 456 -5.44 -37.51 -24.17
CA ARG A 456 -5.91 -38.88 -23.90
C ARG A 456 -6.19 -39.72 -25.15
N LYS A 457 -6.20 -39.11 -26.34
CA LYS A 457 -6.32 -39.80 -27.64
C LYS A 457 -5.57 -39.02 -28.71
N THR A 458 -4.52 -39.63 -29.27
CA THR A 458 -3.90 -39.16 -30.51
C THR A 458 -4.95 -39.17 -31.62
N ASP A 459 -4.99 -38.12 -32.43
CA ASP A 459 -5.78 -37.97 -33.67
C ASP A 459 -7.15 -37.27 -33.56
N ASN A 460 -7.17 -36.01 -33.09
CA ASN A 460 -8.31 -35.12 -33.38
C ASN A 460 -7.85 -33.76 -33.93
N THR A 461 -7.45 -33.76 -35.21
CA THR A 461 -6.96 -32.58 -35.95
C THR A 461 -8.09 -31.62 -36.37
N GLU A 462 -9.29 -32.12 -36.67
CA GLU A 462 -10.44 -31.30 -37.09
C GLU A 462 -10.90 -30.34 -35.98
N GLY A 463 -10.91 -30.79 -34.72
CA GLY A 463 -11.31 -29.95 -33.59
C GLY A 463 -10.32 -28.82 -33.27
N MET A 464 -9.05 -28.95 -33.71
CA MET A 464 -8.02 -27.92 -33.56
C MET A 464 -8.14 -26.85 -34.65
N GLU A 465 -8.49 -27.23 -35.88
CA GLU A 465 -8.72 -26.29 -36.99
C GLU A 465 -9.95 -25.40 -36.76
N GLU A 466 -11.03 -25.97 -36.21
CA GLU A 466 -12.22 -25.20 -35.83
C GLU A 466 -11.93 -24.21 -34.71
N PHE A 467 -11.09 -24.61 -33.73
CA PHE A 467 -10.64 -23.71 -32.67
C PHE A 467 -9.81 -22.54 -33.21
N ILE A 468 -8.86 -22.80 -34.11
CA ILE A 468 -8.03 -21.75 -34.72
C ILE A 468 -8.90 -20.73 -35.47
N LYS A 469 -9.91 -21.19 -36.22
CA LYS A 469 -10.87 -20.31 -36.91
C LYS A 469 -11.68 -19.45 -35.95
N ASN A 470 -12.18 -20.04 -34.87
CA ASN A 470 -12.96 -19.30 -33.86
C ASN A 470 -12.09 -18.29 -33.12
N PHE A 471 -10.85 -18.66 -32.79
CA PHE A 471 -9.88 -17.77 -32.15
C PHE A 471 -9.52 -16.59 -33.06
N GLN A 472 -9.23 -16.83 -34.35
CA GLN A 472 -8.95 -15.78 -35.33
C GLN A 472 -10.16 -14.84 -35.50
N SER A 473 -11.38 -15.36 -35.54
CA SER A 473 -12.58 -14.53 -35.63
C SER A 473 -12.75 -13.58 -34.43
N VAL A 474 -12.37 -14.00 -33.22
CA VAL A 474 -12.39 -13.15 -32.03
C VAL A 474 -11.28 -12.11 -32.06
N VAL A 475 -10.07 -12.49 -32.51
CA VAL A 475 -8.94 -11.57 -32.67
C VAL A 475 -9.24 -10.49 -33.71
N ASP A 476 -9.86 -10.83 -34.84
CA ASP A 476 -10.21 -9.90 -35.90
C ASP A 476 -11.32 -8.90 -35.50
N GLN A 477 -12.10 -9.22 -34.47
CA GLN A 477 -13.11 -8.33 -33.89
C GLN A 477 -12.54 -7.38 -32.82
N LEU A 478 -11.28 -7.54 -32.42
CA LEU A 478 -10.63 -6.62 -31.50
C LEU A 478 -10.40 -5.27 -32.20
N PRO A 479 -10.77 -4.14 -31.56
CA PRO A 479 -10.50 -2.83 -32.14
C PRO A 479 -8.99 -2.59 -32.20
N ILE A 480 -8.43 -2.66 -33.41
CA ILE A 480 -7.03 -2.30 -33.67
C ILE A 480 -6.89 -0.79 -33.45
N PRO A 481 -5.93 -0.31 -32.64
CA PRO A 481 -5.66 1.12 -32.52
C PRO A 481 -5.30 1.64 -33.91
N HIS A 482 -6.06 2.62 -34.42
CA HIS A 482 -5.74 3.28 -35.69
C HIS A 482 -4.41 4.05 -35.56
N GLY A 483 -3.30 3.36 -35.76
CA GLY A 483 -2.04 3.96 -36.16
C GLY A 483 -2.24 4.63 -37.52
N ARG A 484 -1.93 5.94 -37.58
CA ARG A 484 -2.04 6.78 -38.78
C ARG A 484 -1.44 6.07 -39.99
N ARG A 485 -2.29 5.76 -40.98
CA ARG A 485 -1.85 5.50 -42.35
C ARG A 485 -1.50 6.84 -43.01
N GLY A 486 -0.22 7.00 -43.36
CA GLY A 486 0.26 7.72 -44.54
C GLY A 486 0.52 9.23 -44.42
N ARG A 487 1.79 9.61 -44.34
CA ARG A 487 2.56 10.15 -45.47
C ARG A 487 4.05 9.90 -45.26
#